data_AF-A0A392Q0M2-F1
#
_entry.id   AF-A0A392Q0M2-F1
#
_cell.length_a   1.000
_cell.length_b   1.000
_cell.length_c   1.000
_cell.angle_alpha   90.00
_cell.angle_beta   90.00
_cell.angle_gamma   90.00
#
_symmetry.space_group_name_H-M   'P 1'
#
loop_
_entity.id
_entity.type
_entity.pdbx_description
1 polymer ?
#
loop_
_entity_poly.entity_id
_entity_poly.type
_entity_poly.pdbx_seq_one_letter_code
_entity_poly.pdbx_strand_id
1 'polypeptide(L)'
;MGNGGNGMRGGSRSFGGMFGGDDIFSQFNEGRPMQHQGPRKAAPIENRLPCSLEELYKGTTKKMKISREIADASGTNCLGEFEFVQF
;
A
#
# COMPACT_ATOMS: atom_id res chain seq x y z
N MET A 1 32.65 -3.35 -57.56
CA MET A 1 32.77 -2.13 -58.39
C MET A 1 31.37 -1.62 -58.68
N GLY A 2 31.05 -0.36 -58.34
CA GLY A 2 29.74 0.23 -58.63
C GLY A 2 29.36 1.34 -57.63
N ASN A 3 29.71 2.57 -58.01
CA ASN A 3 29.58 3.85 -57.32
C ASN A 3 28.15 4.42 -57.41
N GLY A 4 27.74 5.28 -56.48
CA GLY A 4 26.54 6.11 -56.64
C GLY A 4 26.07 6.79 -55.35
N GLY A 5 26.72 7.90 -54.98
CA GLY A 5 26.24 8.76 -53.90
C GLY A 5 25.02 9.58 -54.31
N ASN A 6 24.05 9.68 -53.41
CA ASN A 6 23.06 10.76 -53.30
C ASN A 6 23.03 11.07 -51.79
N GLY A 7 23.40 12.25 -51.32
CA GLY A 7 22.73 13.50 -51.61
C GLY A 7 22.11 13.98 -50.31
N MET A 8 22.91 14.65 -49.48
CA MET A 8 22.46 15.39 -48.30
C MET A 8 21.34 16.36 -48.71
N ARG A 9 20.15 16.22 -48.12
CA ARG A 9 19.12 17.28 -48.00
C ARG A 9 17.98 16.77 -47.13
N GLY A 10 17.95 17.19 -45.86
CA GLY A 10 16.84 16.89 -44.97
C GLY A 10 17.00 17.51 -43.59
N GLY A 11 16.60 18.77 -43.45
CA GLY A 11 16.16 19.33 -42.17
C GLY A 11 17.22 20.00 -41.31
N SER A 12 17.40 21.30 -41.51
CA SER A 12 17.93 22.18 -40.46
C SER A 12 17.08 22.06 -39.19
N ARG A 13 17.77 22.16 -38.04
CA ARG A 13 17.30 22.36 -36.64
C ARG A 13 17.37 21.14 -35.74
N SER A 14 18.58 20.64 -35.46
CA SER A 14 18.87 20.07 -34.13
C SER A 14 19.44 21.17 -33.25
N PHE A 15 18.55 21.98 -32.69
CA PHE A 15 18.83 22.87 -31.57
C PHE A 15 17.89 22.47 -30.43
N GLY A 16 18.47 21.98 -29.33
CA GLY A 16 17.78 21.80 -28.06
C GLY A 16 17.51 20.33 -27.68
N GLY A 17 18.06 19.91 -26.55
CA GLY A 17 17.54 18.74 -25.82
C GLY A 17 18.54 17.67 -25.39
N MET A 18 19.74 18.05 -24.91
CA MET A 18 20.67 17.13 -24.23
C MET A 18 20.18 16.69 -22.83
N PHE A 19 18.87 16.62 -22.58
CA PHE A 19 18.30 16.15 -21.30
C PHE A 19 16.88 15.64 -21.59
N GLY A 20 16.79 14.40 -22.10
CA GLY A 20 15.55 13.64 -22.18
C GLY A 20 15.01 13.44 -20.77
N GLY A 21 13.97 14.22 -20.45
CA GLY A 21 13.33 14.34 -19.16
C GLY A 21 12.16 13.37 -19.02
N ASP A 22 12.33 12.17 -19.53
CA ASP A 22 11.34 11.12 -19.60
C ASP A 22 12.12 9.82 -19.41
N ASP A 23 11.98 9.19 -18.24
CA ASP A 23 12.22 7.75 -17.96
C ASP A 23 12.70 7.41 -16.54
N ILE A 24 12.82 8.38 -15.63
CA ILE A 24 13.15 8.06 -14.21
C ILE A 24 11.93 7.47 -13.48
N PHE A 25 10.70 7.91 -13.80
CA PHE A 25 9.47 7.37 -13.22
C PHE A 25 8.97 6.09 -13.92
N SER A 26 9.33 5.87 -15.18
CA SER A 26 8.97 4.69 -15.97
C SER A 26 9.73 3.44 -15.51
N GLN A 27 11.00 3.59 -15.13
CA GLN A 27 11.87 2.47 -14.74
C GLN A 27 11.48 1.83 -13.40
N PHE A 28 10.70 2.53 -12.56
CA PHE A 28 10.14 1.97 -11.34
C PHE A 28 8.91 1.08 -11.59
N ASN A 29 8.28 1.18 -12.77
CA ASN A 29 7.03 0.50 -13.08
C ASN A 29 7.19 -0.74 -13.98
N GLU A 30 8.30 -0.87 -14.71
CA GLU A 30 8.44 -1.84 -15.82
C GLU A 30 9.34 -3.05 -15.48
N GLY A 31 9.15 -3.75 -14.35
CA GLY A 31 10.05 -4.88 -14.06
C GLY A 31 9.78 -5.82 -12.91
N ARG A 32 8.63 -5.74 -12.24
CA ARG A 32 8.21 -6.74 -11.24
C ARG A 32 6.68 -6.79 -11.25
N PRO A 33 6.05 -7.98 -11.25
CA PRO A 33 4.77 -8.11 -10.58
C PRO A 33 5.06 -7.93 -9.09
N MET A 34 5.29 -6.68 -8.66
CA MET A 34 5.25 -6.32 -7.26
C MET A 34 3.81 -6.56 -6.85
N GLN A 35 3.56 -7.79 -6.38
CA GLN A 35 2.56 -8.04 -5.39
C GLN A 35 2.82 -7.00 -4.30
N HIS A 36 2.12 -5.87 -4.38
CA HIS A 36 2.06 -4.86 -3.34
C HIS A 36 1.30 -5.47 -2.16
N GLN A 37 1.87 -6.52 -1.57
CA GLN A 37 1.47 -7.06 -0.28
C GLN A 37 2.29 -6.33 0.79
N GLY A 38 2.19 -5.00 0.79
CA GLY A 38 2.49 -4.25 2.02
C GLY A 38 1.58 -4.79 3.14
N PRO A 39 2.01 -4.69 4.42
CA PRO A 39 1.27 -5.23 5.54
C PRO A 39 -0.18 -4.74 5.49
N ARG A 40 -1.11 -5.65 5.19
CA ARG A 40 -2.53 -5.33 5.08
C ARG A 40 -3.13 -5.33 6.46
N LYS A 41 -3.87 -4.27 6.80
CA LYS A 41 -4.68 -4.24 8.01
C LYS A 41 -5.68 -5.40 7.96
N ALA A 42 -5.70 -6.21 9.01
CA ALA A 42 -6.69 -7.29 9.16
C ALA A 42 -8.12 -6.73 9.19
N ALA A 43 -9.09 -7.57 8.82
CA ALA A 43 -10.50 -7.21 8.83
C ALA A 43 -10.95 -6.72 10.23
N PRO A 44 -11.97 -5.85 10.29
CA PRO A 44 -12.62 -5.48 11.55
C PRO A 44 -13.13 -6.73 12.30
N ILE A 45 -13.06 -6.69 13.64
CA ILE A 45 -13.63 -7.74 14.51
C ILE A 45 -14.88 -7.15 15.15
N GLU A 46 -16.02 -7.80 14.94
CA GLU A 46 -17.32 -7.36 15.46
C GLU A 46 -17.82 -8.32 16.54
N ASN A 47 -17.78 -7.88 17.80
CA ASN A 47 -18.36 -8.61 18.93
C ASN A 47 -19.54 -7.83 19.49
N ARG A 48 -20.72 -8.46 19.53
CA ARG A 48 -21.92 -7.84 20.10
C ARG A 48 -21.89 -7.90 21.62
N LEU A 49 -22.08 -6.75 22.25
CA LEU A 49 -22.27 -6.63 23.68
C LEU A 49 -23.76 -6.61 24.02
N PRO A 50 -24.32 -7.63 24.69
CA PRO A 50 -25.68 -7.53 25.20
C PRO A 50 -25.73 -6.44 26.28
N CYS A 51 -26.67 -5.51 26.15
CA CYS A 51 -26.91 -4.44 27.12
C CYS A 51 -28.39 -4.41 27.50
N SER A 52 -28.67 -4.15 28.76
CA SER A 52 -30.01 -3.91 29.28
C SER A 52 -30.41 -2.43 29.15
N LEU A 53 -31.70 -2.12 29.26
CA LEU A 53 -32.18 -0.72 29.17
C LEU A 53 -31.70 0.12 30.35
N GLU A 54 -31.59 -0.48 31.53
CA GLU A 54 -31.11 0.18 32.75
C GLU A 54 -29.65 0.60 32.63
N GLU A 55 -28.83 -0.26 32.01
CA GLU A 55 -27.42 0.01 31.72
C GLU A 55 -27.24 1.13 30.69
N LEU A 56 -28.07 1.18 29.65
CA LEU A 56 -28.07 2.25 28.66
C LEU A 56 -28.56 3.58 29.28
N TYR A 57 -29.51 3.53 30.19
CA TYR A 57 -30.07 4.72 30.85
C TYR A 57 -29.10 5.35 31.85
N LYS A 58 -28.45 4.53 32.68
CA LYS A 58 -27.50 5.01 33.69
C LYS A 58 -26.10 5.27 33.15
N GLY A 59 -25.81 4.74 31.96
CA GLY A 59 -24.44 4.59 31.46
C GLY A 59 -23.76 3.40 32.13
N THR A 60 -23.17 2.53 31.33
CA THR A 60 -22.37 1.40 31.81
C THR A 60 -21.08 1.34 31.02
N THR A 61 -20.10 0.66 31.58
CA THR A 61 -18.83 0.45 30.92
C THR A 61 -18.53 -1.04 30.88
N LYS A 62 -18.47 -1.63 29.68
CA LYS A 62 -18.26 -3.06 29.50
C LYS A 62 -16.87 -3.35 28.97
N LYS A 63 -16.14 -4.17 29.72
CA LYS A 63 -14.83 -4.65 29.31
C LYS A 63 -14.99 -5.78 28.30
N MET A 64 -14.34 -5.64 27.16
CA MET A 64 -14.26 -6.63 26.08
C MET A 64 -12.82 -7.07 25.90
N LYS A 65 -12.63 -8.34 25.51
CA LYS A 65 -11.34 -8.89 25.15
C LYS A 65 -11.31 -9.24 23.67
N ILE A 66 -10.25 -8.84 22.98
CA ILE A 66 -10.00 -9.19 21.58
C ILE A 66 -8.66 -9.92 21.52
N SER A 67 -8.68 -11.16 21.01
CA SER A 67 -7.47 -11.91 20.69
C SER A 67 -7.16 -11.74 19.21
N ARG A 68 -5.93 -11.37 18.87
CA ARG A 68 -5.49 -11.15 17.49
C ARG A 68 -4.08 -11.67 17.29
N GLU A 69 -3.81 -12.27 16.13
CA GLU A 69 -2.44 -12.57 15.70
C GLU A 69 -1.71 -11.28 15.29
N ILE A 70 -0.56 -11.03 15.92
CA ILE A 70 0.32 -9.90 15.67
C ILE A 70 1.63 -10.44 15.12
N ALA A 71 2.11 -9.89 14.00
CA ALA A 71 3.45 -10.20 13.53
C ALA A 71 4.48 -9.54 14.47
N ASP A 72 5.33 -10.37 15.09
CA ASP A 72 6.47 -9.91 15.88
C ASP A 72 7.63 -9.47 14.97
N ALA A 73 8.60 -8.73 15.50
CA ALA A 73 9.79 -8.28 14.76
C ALA A 73 10.62 -9.44 14.18
N SER A 74 10.47 -10.63 14.76
CA SER A 74 11.03 -11.91 14.29
C SER A 74 10.32 -12.50 13.05
N GLY A 75 9.19 -11.93 12.63
CA GLY A 75 8.37 -12.42 11.51
C GLY A 75 7.43 -13.57 11.88
N THR A 76 7.41 -14.01 13.14
CA THR A 76 6.43 -14.98 13.65
C THR A 76 5.20 -14.30 14.23
N ASN A 77 4.03 -14.92 14.08
CA ASN A 77 2.79 -14.42 14.65
C ASN A 77 2.69 -14.82 16.13
N CYS A 78 2.39 -13.86 17.00
CA CYS A 78 2.04 -14.08 18.40
C CYS A 78 0.58 -13.68 18.66
N LEU A 79 -0.09 -14.37 19.58
CA LEU A 79 -1.44 -14.00 20.01
C LEU A 79 -1.36 -12.82 20.98
N GLY A 80 -1.78 -11.65 20.53
CA GLY A 80 -1.99 -10.49 21.39
C GLY A 80 -3.39 -10.50 21.99
N GLU A 81 -3.47 -10.12 23.26
CA GLU A 81 -4.73 -9.93 23.98
C GLU A 81 -4.95 -8.45 24.27
N PHE A 82 -6.04 -7.91 23.75
CA PHE A 82 -6.40 -6.51 23.91
C PHE A 82 -7.67 -6.39 24.72
N GLU A 83 -7.64 -5.57 25.76
CA GLU A 83 -8.81 -5.27 26.58
C GLU A 83 -9.34 -3.89 26.19
N PHE A 84 -10.50 -3.87 25.55
CA PHE A 84 -11.19 -2.64 25.21
C PHE A 84 -12.31 -2.40 26.21
N VAL A 85 -12.45 -1.14 26.61
CA VAL A 85 -13.50 -0.71 27.51
C VAL A 85 -14.50 0.08 26.68
N GLN A 86 -15.74 -0.42 26.57
CA GLN A 86 -16.80 0.23 25.82
C GLN A 86 -17.68 1.05 26.76
N PHE A 87 -17.83 2.34 26.45
CA PHE A 87 -18.70 3.31 27.13
C PHE A 87 -20.11 3.32 26.56
#